data_AF-A0A1B4TNP8-F1
#
_entry.id   AF-A0A1B4TNP8-F1
#
_cell.length_a   1.000
_cell.length_b   1.000
_cell.length_c   1.000
_cell.angle_alpha   90.00
_cell.angle_beta   90.00
_cell.angle_gamma   90.00
#
_symmetry.space_group_name_H-M   'P 1'
#
loop_
_entity.id
_entity.type
_entity.pdbx_description
1 polymer ?
#
loop_
_entity_poly.entity_id
_entity_poly.type
_entity_poly.pdbx_seq_one_letter_code
_entity_poly.pdbx_strand_id
1 'polypeptide(L)'
;MENRLSYVQVTACAEREIQHHLMAAATRPRGSHAADLHLGAAIGAFDLWRCLMTELGAEGFEQSYATDAQRLQALLGSASSS
;
A
#
# COMPACT_ATOMS: atom_id res chain seq x y z
N MET A 1 -3.48 -1.82 -27.97
CA MET A 1 -2.23 -2.25 -27.32
C MET A 1 -2.57 -2.53 -25.88
N GLU A 2 -2.66 -3.82 -25.51
CA GLU A 2 -3.02 -4.24 -24.15
C GLU A 2 -1.90 -3.77 -23.20
N ASN A 3 -2.16 -2.71 -22.44
CA ASN A 3 -1.19 -2.18 -21.49
C ASN A 3 -1.24 -3.07 -20.25
N ARG A 4 -0.64 -4.26 -20.34
CA ARG A 4 -0.57 -5.21 -19.21
C ARG A 4 0.33 -4.61 -18.14
N LEU A 5 -0.28 -4.09 -17.09
CA LEU A 5 0.42 -3.66 -15.89
C LEU A 5 1.18 -4.86 -15.33
N SER A 6 2.50 -4.72 -15.16
CA SER A 6 3.32 -5.76 -14.55
C SER A 6 3.17 -5.75 -13.04
N TYR A 7 3.44 -6.89 -12.39
CA TYR A 7 3.51 -7.00 -10.93
C TYR A 7 4.32 -5.84 -10.32
N VAL A 8 5.52 -5.58 -10.84
CA VAL A 8 6.41 -4.50 -10.37
C VAL A 8 5.75 -3.12 -10.47
N GLN A 9 5.04 -2.85 -11.57
CA GLN A 9 4.36 -1.56 -11.76
C GLN A 9 3.19 -1.39 -10.79
N VAL A 10 2.41 -2.44 -10.56
CA VAL A 10 1.29 -2.42 -9.62
C VAL A 10 1.79 -2.26 -8.18
N THR A 11 2.84 -3.00 -7.80
CA THR A 11 3.47 -2.89 -6.47
C THR A 11 4.07 -1.51 -6.25
N ALA A 12 4.77 -0.94 -7.23
CA ALA A 12 5.28 0.43 -7.14
C ALA A 12 4.17 1.48 -7.08
N CYS A 13 3.01 1.21 -7.71
CA CYS A 13 1.83 2.07 -7.60
C CYS A 13 1.29 2.06 -6.16
N ALA A 14 1.05 0.87 -5.61
CA ALA A 14 0.54 0.71 -4.25
C ALA A 14 1.46 1.38 -3.21
N GLU A 15 2.78 1.21 -3.34
CA GLU A 15 3.75 1.87 -2.47
C GLU A 15 3.63 3.40 -2.50
N ARG A 16 3.55 4.00 -3.70
CA ARG A 16 3.41 5.45 -3.84
C ARG A 16 2.13 5.97 -3.21
N GLU A 17 1.00 5.28 -3.41
CA GLU A 17 -0.28 5.65 -2.82
C GLU A 17 -0.25 5.56 -1.29
N ILE A 18 0.31 4.48 -0.74
CA ILE A 18 0.53 4.33 0.70
C ILE A 18 1.36 5.49 1.23
N GLN A 19 2.53 5.76 0.65
CA GLN A 19 3.41 6.84 1.09
C GLN A 19 2.74 8.22 1.00
N HIS A 20 2.02 8.48 -0.10
CA HIS A 20 1.28 9.73 -0.29
C HIS A 20 0.30 9.97 0.87
N HIS A 21 -0.50 8.97 1.20
CA HIS A 21 -1.48 9.08 2.28
C HIS A 21 -0.83 9.15 3.66
N LEU A 22 0.24 8.41 3.92
CA LEU A 22 0.98 8.52 5.19
C LEU A 22 1.58 9.91 5.38
N MET A 23 2.18 10.49 4.34
CA MET A 23 2.67 11.88 4.38
C MET A 23 1.55 12.89 4.58
N ALA A 24 0.40 12.69 3.91
CA ALA A 24 -0.76 13.54 4.09
C ALA A 24 -1.31 13.45 5.53
N ALA A 25 -1.38 12.26 6.13
CA ALA A 25 -1.77 12.09 7.52
C ALA A 25 -0.79 12.81 8.48
N ALA A 26 0.52 12.68 8.26
CA ALA A 26 1.55 13.28 9.10
C ALA A 26 1.54 14.82 9.15
N THR A 27 1.01 15.46 8.11
CA THR A 27 0.88 16.94 8.05
C THR A 27 -0.35 17.48 8.78
N ARG A 28 -1.18 16.61 9.37
CA ARG A 28 -2.45 16.96 10.02
C ARG A 28 -2.38 16.77 11.53
N PRO A 29 -3.24 17.45 12.31
CA PRO A 29 -3.32 17.20 13.75
C PRO A 29 -3.65 15.74 14.04
N ARG A 30 -2.97 15.16 15.03
CA ARG A 30 -3.21 13.78 15.45
C ARG A 30 -4.64 13.61 15.96
N GLY A 31 -5.26 12.50 15.60
CA GLY A 31 -6.66 12.20 15.93
C GLY A 31 -7.67 13.12 15.24
N SER A 32 -7.25 13.93 14.26
CA SER A 32 -8.19 14.65 13.42
C SER A 32 -8.82 13.68 12.42
N HIS A 33 -10.11 13.89 12.14
CA HIS A 33 -10.83 13.11 11.14
C HIS A 33 -10.11 13.08 9.78
N ALA A 34 -9.48 14.19 9.38
CA ALA A 34 -8.71 14.25 8.14
C ALA A 34 -7.44 13.39 8.16
N ALA A 35 -6.77 13.26 9.32
CA ALA A 35 -5.64 12.34 9.47
C ALA A 35 -6.11 10.89 9.38
N ASP A 36 -7.22 10.56 10.07
CA ASP A 36 -7.79 9.21 10.09
C ASP A 36 -8.26 8.76 8.69
N LEU A 37 -8.83 9.67 7.90
CA LEU A 37 -9.20 9.39 6.50
C LEU A 37 -7.98 8.99 5.66
N HIS A 38 -6.86 9.68 5.81
CA HIS A 38 -5.64 9.34 5.09
C HIS A 38 -5.01 8.03 5.60
N LEU A 39 -5.03 7.77 6.90
CA LEU A 39 -4.59 6.49 7.45
C LEU A 39 -5.44 5.33 6.89
N GLY A 40 -6.76 5.50 6.87
CA GLY A 40 -7.68 4.53 6.27
C GLY A 40 -7.42 4.31 4.78
N ALA A 41 -7.13 5.38 4.03
CA ALA A 41 -6.79 5.28 2.61
C ALA A 41 -5.46 4.55 2.36
N ALA A 42 -4.44 4.77 3.20
CA ALA A 42 -3.18 4.02 3.13
C ALA A 42 -3.40 2.51 3.38
N ILE A 43 -4.21 2.16 4.38
CA ILE A 43 -4.59 0.76 4.65
C ILE A 43 -5.34 0.18 3.46
N GLY A 44 -6.33 0.90 2.94
CA GLY A 44 -7.11 0.47 1.78
C GLY A 44 -6.26 0.25 0.52
N ALA A 45 -5.24 1.08 0.28
CA ALA A 45 -4.32 0.90 -0.84
C ALA A 45 -3.50 -0.41 -0.72
N PHE A 46 -3.05 -0.74 0.49
CA PHE A 46 -2.36 -2.00 0.76
C PHE A 46 -3.30 -3.21 0.58
N ASP A 47 -4.51 -3.15 1.14
CA ASP A 47 -5.49 -4.23 1.04
C ASP A 47 -5.91 -4.46 -0.43
N LEU A 48 -6.11 -3.39 -1.19
CA LEU A 48 -6.41 -3.48 -2.62
C LEU A 48 -5.28 -4.15 -3.40
N TRP A 49 -4.02 -3.79 -3.12
CA TRP A 49 -2.86 -4.45 -3.71
C TRP A 49 -2.85 -5.94 -3.38
N ARG A 50 -3.07 -6.31 -2.11
CA ARG A 50 -3.12 -7.73 -1.69
C ARG A 50 -4.21 -8.49 -2.43
N CYS A 51 -5.44 -7.98 -2.44
CA CYS A 51 -6.56 -8.61 -3.13
C CYS A 51 -6.25 -8.84 -4.61
N LEU A 52 -5.72 -7.82 -5.28
CA LEU A 52 -5.33 -7.93 -6.68
C LEU A 52 -4.21 -8.97 -6.90
N MET A 53 -3.19 -9.00 -6.04
CA MET A 53 -2.12 -10.01 -6.13
C MET A 53 -2.64 -11.43 -5.91
N THR A 54 -3.57 -11.62 -4.98
CA THR A 54 -4.24 -12.91 -4.78
C THR A 54 -5.07 -13.31 -6.00
N GLU A 55 -5.86 -12.41 -6.57
CA GLU A 55 -6.68 -12.67 -7.78
C GLU A 55 -5.81 -13.00 -9.01
N LEU A 56 -4.65 -12.34 -9.13
CA LEU A 56 -3.71 -12.62 -10.20
C LEU A 56 -2.90 -13.89 -9.96
N GLY A 57 -2.92 -14.46 -8.75
CA GLY A 57 -2.15 -15.64 -8.35
C GLY A 57 -0.69 -15.37 -8.00
N ALA A 58 -0.30 -14.11 -7.80
CA ALA A 58 1.09 -13.66 -7.64
C ALA A 58 1.81 -14.35 -6.47
N GLU A 59 1.08 -14.78 -5.44
CA GLU A 59 1.62 -15.53 -4.31
C GLU A 59 2.34 -16.83 -4.73
N GLY A 60 1.94 -17.42 -5.86
CA GLY A 60 2.49 -18.67 -6.37
C GLY A 60 3.59 -18.53 -7.42
N PHE A 61 3.73 -17.37 -8.09
CA PHE A 61 4.71 -17.20 -9.17
C PHE A 61 5.68 -16.02 -8.98
N GLU A 62 5.32 -14.98 -8.21
CA GLU A 62 6.22 -13.87 -7.92
C GLU A 62 7.06 -14.19 -6.69
N GLN A 63 8.35 -14.45 -6.90
CA GLN A 63 9.28 -14.78 -5.82
C GLN A 63 9.41 -13.66 -4.79
N SER A 64 9.18 -12.40 -5.19
CA SER A 64 9.27 -11.25 -4.29
C SER A 64 7.99 -10.95 -3.53
N TYR A 65 6.87 -11.65 -3.80
CA TYR A 65 5.56 -11.36 -3.21
C TYR A 65 5.61 -11.19 -1.69
N ALA A 66 6.17 -12.18 -0.98
CA ALA A 66 6.23 -12.15 0.48
C ALA A 66 7.06 -10.95 1.00
N THR A 67 8.19 -10.67 0.36
CA THR A 67 9.08 -9.55 0.71
C THR A 67 8.39 -8.20 0.45
N ASP A 68 7.69 -8.06 -0.68
CA ASP A 68 6.94 -6.86 -1.02
C ASP A 68 5.76 -6.66 -0.07
N ALA A 69 5.01 -7.71 0.27
CA ALA A 69 3.92 -7.65 1.23
C ALA A 69 4.41 -7.19 2.61
N GLN A 70 5.54 -7.74 3.08
CA GLN A 70 6.17 -7.32 4.33
C GLN A 70 6.64 -5.86 4.29
N ARG A 71 7.26 -5.44 3.19
CA ARG A 71 7.74 -4.07 3.00
C ARG A 71 6.58 -3.07 2.99
N LEU A 72 5.52 -3.34 2.26
CA LEU A 72 4.33 -2.49 2.23
C LEU A 72 3.61 -2.46 3.59
N GLN A 73 3.52 -3.60 4.27
CA GLN A 73 2.96 -3.65 5.62
C GLN A 73 3.80 -2.85 6.63
N ALA A 74 5.13 -2.89 6.52
CA ALA A 74 6.03 -2.13 7.37
C ALA A 74 5.85 -0.60 7.20
N LEU A 75 5.52 -0.13 6.00
CA LEU A 75 5.18 1.29 5.77
C LEU A 75 3.99 1.70 6.66
N LEU A 76 2.94 0.89 6.72
CA LEU A 76 1.78 1.17 7.57
C LEU A 76 2.14 1.15 9.07
N GLY A 77 2.98 0.23 9.51
CA GLY A 77 3.40 0.13 10.91
C GLY A 77 4.23 1.33 11.41
N SER A 78 4.97 1.99 10.52
CA SER A 78 5.76 3.18 10.87
C SER A 78 4.90 4.40 11.22
N ALA A 79 3.70 4.51 10.65
CA ALA A 79 2.76 5.60 10.90
C ALA A 79 2.11 5.53 12.29
N SER A 80 1.93 4.32 12.82
CA SER A 80 1.33 4.08 14.15
C SER A 80 2.26 4.43 15.31
N SER A 81 3.56 4.60 15.06
CA SER A 81 4.60 4.78 16.08
C SER A 81 5.07 6.23 16.25
N SER A 82 4.50 7.18 15.49
CA SER A 82 4.88 8.59 15.53
C SER A 82 3.97 9.40 16.45
#